data_AF-A0A7Y4X6L2-F1
#
_entry.id   AF-A0A7Y4X6L2-F1
#
_cell.length_a   1.000
_cell.length_b   1.000
_cell.length_c   1.000
_cell.angle_alpha   90.00
_cell.angle_beta   90.00
_cell.angle_gamma   90.00
#
_symmetry.space_group_name_H-M   'P 1'
#
loop_
_entity.id
_entity.type
_entity.pdbx_description
1 polymer ?
#
loop_
_entity_poly.entity_id
_entity_poly.type
_entity_poly.pdbx_seq_one_letter_code
_entity_poly.pdbx_strand_id
1 'polypeptide(L)'
;GVFSLMRDFPDVAVRAFVRFPCQLGKTAKVLGSVDYEHCATLLRRIADHPLFTTDFTQLAPKEATLAIQRTCAGRYWNPIPRHLAAWARGTYTLTPTRVARYHRLVVERLDRTRLDFIEQHVIEALARALPVPTVTRKNVRHALQLLGGLDDNRRGLRQFLRAHWTGDQDYLSRHPRTRHWVRRHPRVNVELWTSGIVFESPAATALRLTLGIEQDPLEVLRLGTYVGSCLGLGGLCDYSAAAVLLDVNKQVLYARDRHGSVVARQLIALSKVDEVVCFNVYPESSPTPIKALFRAYDVALAEALGLARYIPKSHYDRDYEIEHILSEKWWDDALMK
;
A
#
# COMPACT_ATOMS: atom_id res chain seq x y z
N GLY A 1 -8.47 -13.65 -3.21
CA GLY A 1 -8.32 -13.49 -1.75
C GLY A 1 -9.19 -14.46 -0.98
N VAL A 2 -10.41 -14.05 -0.60
CA VAL A 2 -11.33 -14.89 0.22
C VAL A 2 -11.63 -16.23 -0.46
N PHE A 3 -11.94 -16.21 -1.76
CA PHE A 3 -12.17 -17.42 -2.54
C PHE A 3 -11.01 -18.42 -2.44
N SER A 4 -9.77 -17.94 -2.59
CA SER A 4 -8.55 -18.77 -2.47
C SER A 4 -8.44 -19.41 -1.09
N LEU A 5 -8.71 -18.65 -0.02
CA LEU A 5 -8.73 -19.18 1.34
C LEU A 5 -9.83 -20.23 1.54
N MET A 6 -11.04 -19.98 1.03
CA MET A 6 -12.15 -20.93 1.14
C MET A 6 -11.88 -22.22 0.36
N ARG A 7 -11.20 -22.14 -0.78
CA ARG A 7 -10.84 -23.31 -1.59
C ARG A 7 -9.76 -24.15 -0.91
N ASP A 8 -8.66 -23.52 -0.49
CA ASP A 8 -7.46 -24.24 -0.02
C ASP A 8 -7.46 -24.49 1.49
N PHE A 9 -8.19 -23.68 2.27
CA PHE A 9 -8.27 -23.78 3.74
C PHE A 9 -9.69 -23.49 4.26
N PRO A 10 -10.73 -24.22 3.80
CA PRO A 10 -12.15 -23.94 4.11
C PRO A 10 -12.40 -23.83 5.62
N ASP A 11 -11.88 -24.78 6.39
CA ASP A 11 -12.02 -24.83 7.84
C ASP A 11 -11.43 -23.63 8.57
N VAL A 12 -10.23 -23.19 8.14
CA VAL A 12 -9.57 -22.02 8.71
C VAL A 12 -10.36 -20.76 8.36
N ALA A 13 -10.81 -20.65 7.10
CA ALA A 13 -11.55 -19.50 6.62
C ALA A 13 -12.90 -19.34 7.35
N VAL A 14 -13.68 -20.43 7.49
CA VAL A 14 -14.97 -20.42 8.19
C VAL A 14 -14.82 -20.07 9.67
N ARG A 15 -13.90 -20.73 10.39
CA ARG A 15 -13.68 -20.42 11.83
C ARG A 15 -13.14 -19.01 12.03
N ALA A 16 -12.23 -18.56 11.17
CA ALA A 16 -11.68 -17.21 11.26
C ALA A 16 -12.68 -16.13 10.88
N PHE A 17 -13.66 -16.42 10.02
CA PHE A 17 -14.73 -15.47 9.71
C PHE A 17 -15.51 -15.07 10.96
N VAL A 18 -15.81 -16.04 11.82
CA VAL A 18 -16.51 -15.82 13.09
C VAL A 18 -15.59 -15.19 14.15
N ARG A 19 -14.37 -15.71 14.30
CA ARG A 19 -13.50 -15.37 15.45
C ARG A 19 -12.52 -14.23 15.19
N PHE A 20 -12.06 -14.09 13.95
CA PHE A 20 -10.99 -13.17 13.54
C PHE A 20 -11.28 -12.45 12.21
N PRO A 21 -12.48 -11.86 12.01
CA PRO A 21 -12.90 -11.32 10.71
C PRO A 21 -11.91 -10.27 10.17
N CYS A 22 -11.35 -9.42 11.03
CA CYS A 22 -10.36 -8.42 10.62
C CYS A 22 -9.06 -9.05 10.09
N GLN A 23 -8.55 -10.10 10.73
CA GLN A 23 -7.33 -10.79 10.27
C GLN A 23 -7.60 -11.59 9.00
N LEU A 24 -8.79 -12.20 8.88
CA LEU A 24 -9.21 -12.87 7.65
C LEU A 24 -9.26 -11.87 6.48
N GLY A 25 -9.91 -10.72 6.66
CA GLY A 25 -9.98 -9.67 5.65
C GLY A 25 -8.60 -9.15 5.24
N LYS A 26 -7.71 -8.92 6.22
CA LYS A 26 -6.32 -8.53 5.96
C LYS A 26 -5.57 -9.56 5.12
N THR A 27 -5.66 -10.84 5.49
CA THR A 27 -5.01 -11.95 4.78
C THR A 27 -5.57 -12.11 3.37
N ALA A 28 -6.90 -12.02 3.23
CA ALA A 28 -7.58 -12.07 1.94
C ALA A 28 -7.18 -10.91 1.02
N LYS A 29 -6.98 -9.70 1.57
CA LYS A 29 -6.47 -8.54 0.82
C LYS A 29 -5.05 -8.78 0.32
N VAL A 30 -4.18 -9.35 1.15
CA VAL A 30 -2.81 -9.70 0.74
C VAL A 30 -2.81 -10.78 -0.35
N LEU A 31 -3.64 -11.81 -0.22
CA LEU A 31 -3.79 -12.84 -1.26
C LEU A 31 -4.41 -12.29 -2.56
N GLY A 32 -5.25 -11.26 -2.46
CA GLY A 32 -5.81 -10.58 -3.63
C GLY A 32 -4.79 -9.73 -4.39
N SER A 33 -3.62 -9.47 -3.80
CA SER A 33 -2.52 -8.72 -4.43
C SER A 33 -1.54 -9.63 -5.17
N VAL A 34 -1.94 -10.85 -5.50
CA VAL A 34 -1.14 -11.82 -6.24
C VAL A 34 -2.02 -12.42 -7.32
N ASP A 35 -1.47 -12.61 -8.52
CA ASP A 35 -2.16 -13.32 -9.59
C ASP A 35 -2.63 -14.71 -9.14
N TYR A 36 -3.74 -15.17 -9.72
CA TYR A 36 -4.44 -16.35 -9.23
C TYR A 36 -3.58 -17.63 -9.25
N GLU A 37 -2.78 -17.84 -10.29
CA GLU A 37 -1.94 -19.03 -10.46
C GLU A 37 -0.79 -19.05 -9.45
N HIS A 38 -0.13 -17.91 -9.26
CA HIS A 38 0.93 -17.78 -8.27
C HIS A 38 0.35 -17.91 -6.85
N CYS A 39 -0.81 -17.32 -6.58
CA CYS A 39 -1.53 -17.46 -5.32
C CYS A 39 -1.85 -18.95 -5.04
N ALA A 40 -2.41 -19.68 -6.00
CA ALA A 40 -2.70 -21.11 -5.86
C ALA A 40 -1.44 -21.94 -5.62
N THR A 41 -0.33 -21.60 -6.27
CA THR A 41 0.96 -22.28 -6.06
C THR A 41 1.54 -22.01 -4.67
N LEU A 42 1.43 -20.78 -4.17
CA LEU A 42 1.84 -20.43 -2.80
C LEU A 42 1.00 -21.17 -1.76
N LEU A 43 -0.33 -21.16 -1.90
CA LEU A 43 -1.22 -21.78 -0.93
C LEU A 43 -1.04 -23.29 -0.88
N ARG A 44 -0.80 -23.96 -2.02
CA ARG A 44 -0.43 -25.39 -2.04
C ARG A 44 0.83 -25.68 -1.23
N ARG A 45 1.90 -24.89 -1.39
CA ARG A 45 3.12 -25.04 -0.60
C ARG A 45 2.91 -24.77 0.90
N ILE A 46 2.01 -23.84 1.22
CA ILE A 46 1.66 -23.54 2.62
C ILE A 46 0.86 -24.69 3.25
N ALA A 47 0.05 -25.41 2.47
CA ALA A 47 -0.78 -26.51 2.97
C ALA A 47 0.04 -27.66 3.57
N ASP A 48 1.25 -27.90 3.07
CA ASP A 48 2.15 -28.93 3.59
C ASP A 48 2.82 -28.57 4.92
N HIS A 49 2.67 -27.33 5.38
CA HIS A 49 3.35 -26.85 6.58
C HIS A 49 2.71 -27.41 7.87
N PRO A 50 3.49 -27.73 8.93
CA PRO A 50 2.97 -28.32 10.17
C PRO A 50 1.82 -27.56 10.85
N LEU A 51 1.72 -26.24 10.68
CA LEU A 51 0.57 -25.48 11.19
C LEU A 51 -0.77 -25.93 10.59
N PHE A 52 -0.76 -26.47 9.38
CA PHE A 52 -1.96 -26.86 8.64
C PHE A 52 -2.17 -28.38 8.66
N THR A 53 -1.10 -29.17 8.68
CA THR A 53 -1.17 -30.64 8.66
C THR A 53 -1.32 -31.27 10.05
N THR A 54 -0.90 -30.59 11.12
CA THR A 54 -0.97 -31.14 12.48
C THR A 54 -2.32 -30.84 13.13
N ASP A 55 -2.98 -31.88 13.65
CA ASP A 55 -4.13 -31.71 14.54
C ASP A 55 -3.66 -31.47 15.99
N PHE A 56 -3.49 -30.19 16.32
CA PHE A 56 -3.08 -29.77 17.66
C PHE A 56 -4.11 -30.08 18.75
N THR A 57 -5.34 -30.48 18.40
CA THR A 57 -6.34 -30.87 19.40
C THR A 57 -6.09 -32.26 19.98
N GLN A 58 -5.37 -33.11 19.24
CA GLN A 58 -5.05 -34.48 19.62
C GLN A 58 -3.71 -34.61 20.35
N LEU A 59 -2.87 -33.58 20.28
CA LEU A 59 -1.56 -33.58 20.95
C LEU A 59 -1.70 -33.31 22.45
N ALA A 60 -0.77 -33.87 23.24
CA ALA A 60 -0.68 -33.51 24.64
C ALA A 60 -0.38 -32.00 24.77
N PRO A 61 -0.93 -31.28 25.77
CA PRO A 61 -0.78 -29.82 25.86
C PRO A 61 0.66 -29.31 25.82
N LYS A 62 1.60 -30.07 26.41
CA LYS A 62 3.02 -29.75 26.38
C LYS A 62 3.61 -29.87 24.98
N GLU A 63 3.28 -30.94 24.26
CA GLU A 63 3.75 -31.21 22.90
C GLU A 63 3.20 -30.17 21.91
N ALA A 64 1.90 -29.89 21.97
CA ALA A 64 1.25 -28.86 21.16
C ALA A 64 1.93 -27.49 21.37
N THR A 65 2.17 -27.12 22.64
CA THR A 65 2.82 -25.85 22.99
C THR A 65 4.23 -25.75 22.40
N LEU A 66 5.03 -26.80 22.53
CA LEU A 66 6.40 -26.82 22.01
C LEU A 66 6.44 -26.86 20.48
N ALA A 67 5.51 -27.58 19.83
CA ALA A 67 5.39 -27.62 18.37
C ALA A 67 5.01 -26.25 17.79
N ILE A 68 3.99 -25.58 18.35
CA ILE A 68 3.59 -24.24 17.92
C ILE A 68 4.71 -23.22 18.20
N GLN A 69 5.40 -23.29 19.35
CA GLN A 69 6.52 -22.40 19.66
C GLN A 69 7.66 -22.50 18.64
N ARG A 70 8.11 -23.73 18.34
CA ARG A 70 9.14 -23.97 17.33
C ARG A 70 8.75 -23.41 15.98
N THR A 71 7.48 -23.53 15.64
CA THR A 71 6.94 -23.06 14.37
C THR A 71 6.79 -21.54 14.31
N CYS A 72 6.38 -20.90 15.41
CA CYS A 72 6.19 -19.45 15.45
C CYS A 72 7.53 -18.70 15.55
N ALA A 73 8.46 -19.16 16.39
CA ALA A 73 9.82 -18.63 16.58
C ALA A 73 9.98 -17.09 16.55
N GLY A 74 8.95 -16.33 16.96
CA GLY A 74 8.93 -14.85 16.90
C GLY A 74 8.64 -14.25 15.52
N ARG A 75 8.48 -15.06 14.47
CA ARG A 75 8.17 -14.64 13.10
C ARG A 75 6.68 -14.42 12.85
N TYR A 76 5.83 -15.16 13.56
CA TYR A 76 4.37 -15.08 13.43
C TYR A 76 3.69 -14.79 14.76
N TRP A 77 2.43 -14.36 14.69
CA TRP A 77 1.58 -14.15 15.86
C TRP A 77 1.47 -15.43 16.69
N ASN A 78 1.95 -15.37 17.94
CA ASN A 78 2.04 -16.52 18.83
C ASN A 78 0.78 -16.60 19.73
N PRO A 79 0.00 -17.70 19.66
CA PRO A 79 -1.20 -17.87 20.47
C PRO A 79 -0.89 -18.22 21.93
N ILE A 80 0.35 -18.60 22.24
CA ILE A 80 0.72 -19.23 23.51
C ILE A 80 0.93 -18.16 24.60
N PRO A 81 0.16 -18.20 25.70
CA PRO A 81 0.38 -17.34 26.85
C PRO A 81 1.74 -17.60 27.51
N ARG A 82 2.36 -16.55 28.06
CA ARG A 82 3.67 -16.62 28.72
C ARG A 82 3.76 -17.71 29.80
N HIS A 83 2.71 -17.92 30.59
CA HIS A 83 2.69 -18.94 31.64
C HIS A 83 2.63 -20.37 31.08
N LEU A 84 1.84 -20.61 30.02
CA LEU A 84 1.80 -21.92 29.37
C LEU A 84 3.15 -22.22 28.70
N ALA A 85 3.78 -21.21 28.11
CA ALA A 85 5.13 -21.31 27.56
C ALA A 85 6.18 -21.69 28.61
N ALA A 86 6.16 -21.04 29.77
CA ALA A 86 7.06 -21.33 30.88
C ALA A 86 6.81 -22.73 31.48
N TRP A 87 5.54 -23.11 31.63
CA TRP A 87 5.16 -24.44 32.07
C TRP A 87 5.64 -25.55 31.12
N ALA A 88 5.48 -25.35 29.81
CA ALA A 88 5.95 -26.33 28.82
C ALA A 88 7.47 -26.51 28.84
N ARG A 89 8.23 -25.50 29.28
CA ARG A 89 9.69 -25.56 29.50
C ARG A 89 10.09 -26.07 30.88
N GLY A 90 9.14 -26.34 31.78
CA GLY A 90 9.43 -26.78 33.15
C GLY A 90 9.88 -25.67 34.11
N THR A 91 9.76 -24.39 33.72
CA THR A 91 10.19 -23.25 34.56
C THR A 91 9.03 -22.64 35.36
N TYR A 92 7.84 -23.22 35.31
CA TYR A 92 6.64 -22.72 35.99
C TYR A 92 5.64 -23.86 36.21
N THR A 93 4.93 -23.85 37.34
CA THR A 93 3.94 -24.89 37.67
C THR A 93 2.53 -24.38 37.39
N LEU A 94 1.73 -25.16 36.65
CA LEU A 94 0.32 -24.91 36.42
C LEU A 94 -0.50 -26.10 36.89
N THR A 95 -1.69 -25.83 37.42
CA THR A 95 -2.66 -26.90 37.73
C THR A 95 -3.17 -27.53 36.43
N PRO A 96 -3.57 -28.82 36.45
CA PRO A 96 -4.11 -29.50 35.27
C PRO A 96 -5.27 -28.74 34.62
N THR A 97 -6.17 -28.18 35.42
CA THR A 97 -7.30 -27.37 34.94
C THR A 97 -6.86 -26.11 34.19
N ARG A 98 -5.82 -25.42 34.67
CA ARG A 98 -5.27 -24.24 34.00
C ARG A 98 -4.57 -24.61 32.69
N VAL A 99 -3.84 -25.73 32.67
CA VAL A 99 -3.21 -26.25 31.45
C VAL A 99 -4.27 -26.55 30.38
N ALA A 100 -5.32 -27.30 30.73
CA ALA A 100 -6.39 -27.64 29.81
C ALA A 100 -7.11 -26.39 29.26
N ARG A 101 -7.37 -25.40 30.13
CA ARG A 101 -7.96 -24.10 29.72
C ARG A 101 -7.06 -23.35 28.74
N TYR A 102 -5.76 -23.21 29.04
CA TYR A 102 -4.86 -22.51 28.13
C TYR A 102 -4.66 -23.26 26.82
N HIS A 103 -4.61 -24.60 26.86
CA HIS A 103 -4.52 -25.42 25.66
C HIS A 103 -5.71 -25.17 24.72
N ARG A 104 -6.94 -25.19 25.26
CA ARG A 104 -8.15 -24.86 24.51
C ARG A 104 -8.08 -23.48 23.87
N LEU A 105 -7.67 -22.46 24.63
CA LEU A 105 -7.51 -21.09 24.13
C LEU A 105 -6.45 -20.97 23.02
N VAL A 106 -5.35 -21.73 23.12
CA VAL A 106 -4.31 -21.77 22.08
C VAL A 106 -4.87 -22.36 20.80
N VAL A 107 -5.53 -23.51 20.88
CA VAL A 107 -6.20 -24.16 19.74
C VAL A 107 -7.23 -23.23 19.11
N GLU A 108 -8.07 -22.59 19.92
CA GLU A 108 -9.11 -21.67 19.43
C GLU A 108 -8.54 -20.46 18.69
N ARG A 109 -7.33 -20.05 19.04
CA ARG A 109 -6.64 -18.91 18.43
C ARG A 109 -5.66 -19.29 17.33
N LEU A 110 -5.45 -20.58 17.09
CA LEU A 110 -4.47 -21.05 16.11
C LEU A 110 -4.79 -20.57 14.68
N ASP A 111 -6.05 -20.41 14.33
CA ASP A 111 -6.44 -19.89 13.01
C ASP A 111 -5.94 -18.45 12.79
N ARG A 112 -5.80 -17.64 13.84
CA ARG A 112 -5.16 -16.32 13.74
C ARG A 112 -3.67 -16.44 13.39
N THR A 113 -2.96 -17.40 13.99
CA THR A 113 -1.56 -17.71 13.65
C THR A 113 -1.44 -18.18 12.20
N ARG A 114 -2.33 -19.07 11.75
CA ARG A 114 -2.36 -19.57 10.37
C ARG A 114 -2.58 -18.46 9.35
N LEU A 115 -3.49 -17.53 9.64
CA LEU A 115 -3.72 -16.37 8.78
C LEU A 115 -2.52 -15.43 8.72
N ASP A 116 -1.90 -15.12 9.86
CA ASP A 116 -0.67 -14.33 9.89
C ASP A 116 0.49 -15.04 9.16
N PHE A 117 0.61 -16.37 9.31
CA PHE A 117 1.57 -17.19 8.58
C PHE A 117 1.39 -17.06 7.06
N ILE A 118 0.15 -17.19 6.56
CA ILE A 118 -0.16 -17.01 5.14
C ILE A 118 0.22 -15.59 4.70
N GLU A 119 -0.18 -14.59 5.47
CA GLU A 119 0.11 -13.18 5.17
C GLU A 119 1.63 -12.94 5.01
N GLN A 120 2.45 -13.41 5.95
CA GLN A 120 3.90 -13.22 5.86
C GLN A 120 4.50 -13.96 4.66
N HIS A 121 4.10 -15.20 4.40
CA HIS A 121 4.63 -15.98 3.27
C HIS A 121 4.30 -15.36 1.91
N VAL A 122 3.12 -14.77 1.77
CA VAL A 122 2.75 -14.07 0.54
C VAL A 122 3.60 -12.81 0.35
N ILE A 123 3.79 -12.02 1.40
CA ILE A 123 4.62 -10.81 1.31
C ILE A 123 6.09 -11.17 1.05
N GLU A 124 6.62 -12.19 1.71
CA GLU A 124 7.98 -12.68 1.44
C GLU A 124 8.12 -13.19 0.01
N ALA A 125 7.09 -13.88 -0.51
CA ALA A 125 7.07 -14.31 -1.90
C ALA A 125 7.14 -13.14 -2.89
N LEU A 126 6.41 -12.05 -2.62
CA LEU A 126 6.46 -10.81 -3.39
C LEU A 126 7.82 -10.11 -3.28
N ALA A 127 8.48 -10.19 -2.13
CA ALA A 127 9.78 -9.59 -1.88
C ALA A 127 10.95 -10.35 -2.54
N ARG A 128 10.84 -11.66 -2.81
CA ARG A 128 11.97 -12.53 -3.22
C ARG A 128 12.83 -12.01 -4.37
N ALA A 129 12.26 -11.28 -5.33
CA ALA A 129 12.98 -10.79 -6.50
C ALA A 129 13.54 -9.36 -6.36
N LEU A 130 13.45 -8.79 -5.15
CA LEU A 130 13.74 -7.39 -4.85
C LEU A 130 14.64 -7.27 -3.60
N PRO A 131 15.57 -6.30 -3.58
CA PRO A 131 16.50 -6.10 -2.47
C PRO A 131 15.82 -5.34 -1.31
N VAL A 132 14.74 -5.89 -0.76
CA VAL A 132 13.91 -5.23 0.25
C VAL A 132 14.65 -5.13 1.59
N PRO A 133 14.83 -3.94 2.19
CA PRO A 133 15.58 -3.79 3.43
C PRO A 133 14.82 -4.31 4.65
N THR A 134 13.50 -4.05 4.75
CA THR A 134 12.67 -4.54 5.86
C THR A 134 11.21 -4.68 5.45
N VAL A 135 10.78 -5.93 5.27
CA VAL A 135 9.44 -6.31 4.82
C VAL A 135 8.32 -5.96 5.82
N THR A 136 8.64 -5.62 7.07
CA THR A 136 7.64 -5.28 8.10
C THR A 136 7.13 -3.84 8.03
N ARG A 137 7.84 -2.93 7.34
CA ARG A 137 7.42 -1.53 7.21
C ARG A 137 6.15 -1.42 6.36
N LYS A 138 5.18 -0.62 6.80
CA LYS A 138 3.85 -0.51 6.18
C LYS A 138 3.91 -0.06 4.72
N ASN A 139 4.74 0.95 4.42
CA ASN A 139 4.92 1.48 3.07
C ASN A 139 5.61 0.47 2.13
N VAL A 140 6.59 -0.29 2.63
CA VAL A 140 7.23 -1.40 1.90
C VAL A 140 6.23 -2.50 1.57
N ARG A 141 5.43 -2.94 2.55
CA ARG A 141 4.37 -3.95 2.31
C ARG A 141 3.38 -3.46 1.26
N HIS A 142 2.95 -2.21 1.38
CA HIS A 142 2.03 -1.59 0.43
C HIS A 142 2.59 -1.62 -1.00
N ALA A 143 3.83 -1.18 -1.21
CA ALA A 143 4.47 -1.19 -2.52
C ALA A 143 4.61 -2.60 -3.11
N LEU A 144 4.97 -3.60 -2.28
CA LEU A 144 5.06 -5.01 -2.70
C LEU A 144 3.69 -5.56 -3.12
N GLN A 145 2.64 -5.26 -2.35
CA GLN A 145 1.28 -5.67 -2.68
C GLN A 145 0.80 -5.00 -3.96
N LEU A 146 1.04 -3.70 -4.12
CA LEU A 146 0.69 -3.00 -5.35
C LEU A 146 1.35 -3.70 -6.54
N LEU A 147 2.68 -3.85 -6.52
CA LEU A 147 3.42 -4.53 -7.59
C LEU A 147 2.93 -5.96 -7.89
N GLY A 148 2.49 -6.68 -6.87
CA GLY A 148 1.97 -8.04 -7.02
C GLY A 148 0.63 -8.09 -7.76
N GLY A 149 -0.23 -7.09 -7.55
CA GLY A 149 -1.57 -7.00 -8.13
C GLY A 149 -1.65 -6.26 -9.46
N LEU A 150 -0.60 -5.55 -9.88
CA LEU A 150 -0.59 -4.81 -11.13
C LEU A 150 -0.46 -5.71 -12.36
N ASP A 151 -1.34 -5.47 -13.34
CA ASP A 151 -1.17 -5.92 -14.72
C ASP A 151 -0.35 -4.90 -15.51
N ASP A 152 -0.85 -3.67 -15.61
CA ASP A 152 -0.20 -2.54 -16.29
C ASP A 152 0.86 -1.88 -15.40
N ASN A 153 1.88 -1.24 -16.01
CA ASN A 153 2.99 -0.55 -15.32
C ASN A 153 3.86 -1.45 -14.42
N ARG A 154 3.56 -2.74 -14.30
CA ARG A 154 4.23 -3.69 -13.39
C ARG A 154 5.74 -3.75 -13.62
N ARG A 155 6.17 -3.80 -14.88
CA ARG A 155 7.59 -3.86 -15.24
C ARG A 155 8.32 -2.60 -14.83
N GLY A 156 7.75 -1.43 -15.15
CA GLY A 156 8.31 -0.13 -14.79
C GLY A 156 8.43 0.02 -13.27
N LEU A 157 7.36 -0.29 -12.53
CA LEU A 157 7.35 -0.24 -11.07
C LEU A 157 8.37 -1.20 -10.46
N ARG A 158 8.50 -2.43 -10.98
CA ARG A 158 9.50 -3.40 -10.49
C ARG A 158 10.92 -2.87 -10.66
N GLN A 159 11.23 -2.29 -11.82
CA GLN A 159 12.56 -1.73 -12.08
C GLN A 159 12.85 -0.55 -11.16
N PHE A 160 11.88 0.35 -10.98
CA PHE A 160 11.97 1.46 -10.04
C PHE A 160 12.23 0.96 -8.61
N LEU A 161 11.40 0.07 -8.08
CA LEU A 161 11.52 -0.41 -6.69
C LEU A 161 12.86 -1.12 -6.45
N ARG A 162 13.36 -1.86 -7.44
CA ARG A 162 14.70 -2.46 -7.38
C ARG A 162 15.76 -1.36 -7.24
N ALA A 163 15.75 -0.36 -8.12
CA ALA A 163 16.71 0.74 -8.10
C ALA A 163 16.65 1.52 -6.77
N HIS A 164 15.44 1.92 -6.36
CA HIS A 164 15.20 2.65 -5.13
C HIS A 164 15.71 1.90 -3.89
N TRP A 165 15.45 0.59 -3.77
CA TRP A 165 15.95 -0.19 -2.63
C TRP A 165 17.44 -0.56 -2.72
N THR A 166 18.07 -0.47 -3.89
CA THR A 166 19.54 -0.49 -4.02
C THR A 166 20.20 0.87 -3.73
N GLY A 167 19.41 1.89 -3.40
CA GLY A 167 19.91 3.24 -3.08
C GLY A 167 19.97 4.20 -4.26
N ASP A 168 19.50 3.79 -5.44
CA ASP A 168 19.44 4.67 -6.62
C ASP A 168 18.18 5.56 -6.58
N GLN A 169 18.30 6.71 -5.92
CA GLN A 169 17.21 7.69 -5.81
C GLN A 169 16.97 8.47 -7.11
N ASP A 170 17.98 8.56 -7.99
CA ASP A 170 17.93 9.33 -9.24
C ASP A 170 17.49 8.49 -10.45
N TYR A 171 17.02 7.26 -10.22
CA TYR A 171 16.65 6.32 -11.28
C TYR A 171 15.68 6.96 -12.31
N LEU A 172 14.64 7.64 -11.83
CA LEU A 172 13.62 8.25 -12.68
C LEU A 172 14.14 9.49 -13.42
N SER A 173 14.88 10.37 -12.74
CA SER A 173 15.41 11.62 -13.31
C SER A 173 16.45 11.36 -14.40
N ARG A 174 17.27 10.32 -14.24
CA ARG A 174 18.28 9.91 -15.22
C ARG A 174 17.74 9.03 -16.35
N HIS A 175 16.51 8.55 -16.26
CA HIS A 175 15.94 7.66 -17.27
C HIS A 175 15.90 8.36 -18.66
N PRO A 176 16.32 7.71 -19.76
CA PRO A 176 16.42 8.35 -21.08
C PRO A 176 15.11 8.98 -21.57
N ARG A 177 13.96 8.32 -21.34
CA ARG A 177 12.63 8.86 -21.69
C ARG A 177 12.28 10.10 -20.87
N THR A 178 12.59 10.13 -19.58
CA THR A 178 12.45 11.31 -18.72
C THR A 178 13.31 12.46 -19.23
N ARG A 179 14.60 12.23 -19.49
CA ARG A 179 15.51 13.26 -20.01
C ARG A 179 15.07 13.78 -21.38
N HIS A 180 14.51 12.91 -22.23
CA HIS A 180 13.95 13.31 -23.52
C HIS A 180 12.72 14.20 -23.34
N TRP A 181 11.80 13.84 -22.43
CA TRP A 181 10.66 14.68 -22.08
C TRP A 181 11.13 16.06 -21.59
N VAL A 182 12.04 16.12 -20.61
CA VAL A 182 12.57 17.39 -20.08
C VAL A 182 13.13 18.30 -21.19
N ARG A 183 13.85 17.74 -22.17
CA ARG A 183 14.37 18.52 -23.31
C ARG A 183 13.28 19.09 -24.24
N ARG A 184 12.12 18.43 -24.35
CA ARG A 184 10.97 18.89 -25.14
C ARG A 184 10.13 19.94 -24.42
N HIS A 185 10.30 20.08 -23.11
CA HIS A 185 9.53 20.98 -22.25
C HIS A 185 10.45 22.04 -21.60
N PRO A 186 11.17 22.87 -22.40
CA PRO A 186 12.20 23.77 -21.88
C PRO A 186 11.66 24.91 -21.00
N ARG A 187 10.34 25.16 -21.04
CA ARG A 187 9.67 26.15 -20.19
C ARG A 187 9.44 25.64 -18.77
N VAL A 188 9.45 24.32 -18.57
CA VAL A 188 9.15 23.71 -17.28
C VAL A 188 10.39 23.79 -16.39
N ASN A 189 10.30 24.53 -15.29
CA ASN A 189 11.26 24.40 -14.20
C ASN A 189 11.03 23.04 -13.51
N VAL A 190 11.78 22.02 -13.95
CA VAL A 190 11.60 20.63 -13.47
C VAL A 190 11.89 20.49 -11.98
N GLU A 191 12.87 21.23 -11.45
CA GLU A 191 13.19 21.20 -10.03
C GLU A 191 11.98 21.69 -9.21
N LEU A 192 11.46 22.87 -9.55
CA LEU A 192 10.26 23.41 -8.88
C LEU A 192 9.02 22.53 -9.09
N TRP A 193 8.85 21.95 -10.28
CA TRP A 193 7.72 21.04 -10.56
C TRP A 193 7.79 19.77 -9.71
N THR A 194 8.98 19.22 -9.52
CA THR A 194 9.17 17.99 -8.74
C THR A 194 9.17 18.26 -7.25
N SER A 195 9.77 19.35 -6.75
CA SER A 195 9.80 19.69 -5.32
C SER A 195 8.51 20.35 -4.83
N GLY A 196 7.81 21.05 -5.71
CA GLY A 196 6.64 21.87 -5.40
C GLY A 196 6.97 23.09 -4.56
N ILE A 197 5.91 23.68 -4.02
CA ILE A 197 5.93 24.72 -2.99
C ILE A 197 5.31 24.15 -1.71
N VAL A 198 5.48 24.82 -0.57
CA VAL A 198 4.80 24.45 0.67
C VAL A 198 3.74 25.49 0.98
N PHE A 199 2.53 25.03 1.26
CA PHE A 199 1.39 25.90 1.56
C PHE A 199 0.77 25.49 2.89
N GLU A 200 0.77 26.40 3.85
CA GLU A 200 0.14 26.19 5.14
C GLU A 200 -1.21 26.88 5.19
N SER A 201 -2.20 26.21 5.76
CA SER A 201 -3.49 26.84 6.05
C SER A 201 -3.29 28.06 6.98
N PRO A 202 -4.02 29.17 6.79
CA PRO A 202 -3.93 30.32 7.68
C PRO A 202 -4.13 29.94 9.15
N ALA A 203 -3.32 30.49 10.06
CA ALA A 203 -3.31 30.14 11.48
C ALA A 203 -4.68 30.29 12.20
N ALA A 204 -5.58 31.12 11.65
CA ALA A 204 -6.94 31.36 12.15
C ALA A 204 -7.94 30.26 11.77
N THR A 205 -7.57 29.33 10.89
CA THR A 205 -8.42 28.19 10.55
C THR A 205 -8.29 27.09 11.61
N ALA A 206 -9.41 26.50 12.02
CA ALA A 206 -9.41 25.39 12.99
C ALA A 206 -8.67 24.14 12.46
N LEU A 207 -8.47 24.05 11.15
CA LEU A 207 -7.77 22.97 10.45
C LEU A 207 -6.37 23.46 10.07
N ARG A 208 -5.39 23.25 10.96
CA ARG A 208 -3.97 23.45 10.62
C ARG A 208 -3.51 22.33 9.68
N LEU A 209 -3.40 22.66 8.40
CA LEU A 209 -3.00 21.75 7.33
C LEU A 209 -1.74 22.24 6.61
N THR A 210 -0.89 21.31 6.22
CA THR A 210 0.24 21.56 5.32
C THR A 210 -0.01 20.84 4.00
N LEU A 211 0.06 21.58 2.90
CA LEU A 211 -0.01 21.06 1.54
C LEU A 211 1.37 21.12 0.86
N GLY A 212 1.68 20.09 0.09
CA GLY A 212 2.86 20.03 -0.76
C GLY A 212 2.86 18.80 -1.65
N ILE A 213 3.76 18.78 -2.63
CA ILE A 213 4.03 17.61 -3.48
C ILE A 213 4.70 16.53 -2.63
N GLU A 214 4.21 15.30 -2.75
CA GLU A 214 4.83 14.15 -2.09
C GLU A 214 6.15 13.77 -2.75
N GLN A 215 7.21 13.69 -1.93
CA GLN A 215 8.56 13.35 -2.38
C GLN A 215 8.95 11.90 -2.08
N ASP A 216 8.36 11.26 -1.05
CA ASP A 216 8.65 9.87 -0.74
C ASP A 216 7.94 8.96 -1.77
N PRO A 217 8.70 8.23 -2.61
CA PRO A 217 8.12 7.36 -3.63
C PRO A 217 7.15 6.32 -3.09
N LEU A 218 7.42 5.79 -1.89
CA LEU A 218 6.56 4.78 -1.28
C LEU A 218 5.27 5.39 -0.73
N GLU A 219 5.27 6.69 -0.43
CA GLU A 219 4.07 7.45 -0.04
C GLU A 219 3.26 7.90 -1.27
N VAL A 220 3.90 8.18 -2.40
CA VAL A 220 3.20 8.40 -3.69
C VAL A 220 2.36 7.17 -4.06
N LEU A 221 2.92 5.96 -3.94
CA LEU A 221 2.18 4.72 -4.24
C LEU A 221 0.91 4.53 -3.38
N ARG A 222 0.81 5.24 -2.25
CA ARG A 222 -0.33 5.14 -1.33
C ARG A 222 -1.46 6.11 -1.65
N LEU A 223 -1.37 6.89 -2.74
CA LEU A 223 -2.28 7.99 -3.06
C LEU A 223 -3.76 7.63 -3.06
N GLY A 224 -4.14 6.45 -3.53
CA GLY A 224 -5.54 6.03 -3.48
C GLY A 224 -5.92 5.35 -2.16
N THR A 225 -4.94 4.76 -1.46
CA THR A 225 -5.18 4.08 -0.19
C THR A 225 -5.43 5.05 0.96
N TYR A 226 -4.80 6.23 0.94
CA TYR A 226 -5.01 7.25 1.96
C TYR A 226 -6.44 7.79 1.99
N VAL A 227 -7.03 7.96 0.83
CA VAL A 227 -8.34 8.63 0.66
C VAL A 227 -9.45 7.68 0.24
N GLY A 228 -9.16 6.38 0.15
CA GLY A 228 -10.13 5.35 -0.23
C GLY A 228 -10.66 5.46 -1.66
N SER A 229 -9.84 5.88 -2.62
CA SER A 229 -10.25 5.99 -4.03
C SER A 229 -9.93 4.71 -4.84
N CYS A 230 -10.41 4.65 -6.09
CA CYS A 230 -10.16 3.55 -7.02
C CYS A 230 -8.68 3.37 -7.41
N LEU A 231 -7.81 4.33 -7.04
CA LEU A 231 -6.36 4.25 -7.23
C LEU A 231 -5.65 3.51 -6.07
N GLY A 232 -6.39 3.06 -5.05
CA GLY A 232 -5.85 2.35 -3.90
C GLY A 232 -5.64 0.86 -4.17
N LEU A 233 -4.95 0.15 -3.28
CA LEU A 233 -4.69 -1.30 -3.43
C LEU A 233 -5.97 -2.10 -3.73
N GLY A 234 -5.99 -2.78 -4.88
CA GLY A 234 -7.12 -3.61 -5.33
C GLY A 234 -8.30 -2.82 -5.89
N GLY A 235 -8.13 -1.51 -6.15
CA GLY A 235 -9.08 -0.70 -6.89
C GLY A 235 -8.93 -0.88 -8.41
N LEU A 236 -9.95 -0.53 -9.18
CA LEU A 236 -9.99 -0.76 -10.63
C LEU A 236 -8.93 0.04 -11.43
N CYS A 237 -8.32 1.04 -10.80
CA CYS A 237 -7.34 1.95 -11.42
C CYS A 237 -6.02 2.01 -10.64
N ASP A 238 -5.69 0.99 -9.83
CA ASP A 238 -4.51 1.00 -8.96
C ASP A 238 -3.16 1.11 -9.70
N TYR A 239 -3.11 0.69 -10.98
CA TYR A 239 -2.00 0.95 -11.91
C TYR A 239 -1.63 2.42 -12.04
N SER A 240 -2.56 3.34 -11.77
CA SER A 240 -2.31 4.79 -11.86
C SER A 240 -1.40 5.29 -10.74
N ALA A 241 -1.36 4.62 -9.58
CA ALA A 241 -0.42 4.96 -8.53
C ALA A 241 1.04 4.73 -9.00
N ALA A 242 1.27 3.67 -9.78
CA ALA A 242 2.55 3.45 -10.43
C ALA A 242 2.83 4.50 -11.52
N ALA A 243 1.84 4.88 -12.32
CA ALA A 243 2.02 5.90 -13.36
C ALA A 243 2.41 7.27 -12.79
N VAL A 244 1.76 7.70 -11.71
CA VAL A 244 2.06 8.96 -11.02
C VAL A 244 3.49 8.95 -10.47
N LEU A 245 3.95 7.81 -9.95
CA LEU A 245 5.32 7.67 -9.51
C LEU A 245 6.33 7.67 -10.67
N LEU A 246 6.04 6.92 -11.74
CA LEU A 246 7.00 6.67 -12.81
C LEU A 246 7.19 7.85 -13.75
N ASP A 247 6.13 8.62 -14.00
CA ASP A 247 6.16 9.69 -15.00
C ASP A 247 6.41 11.04 -14.35
N VAL A 248 7.55 11.66 -14.68
CA VAL A 248 7.95 12.96 -14.10
C VAL A 248 6.91 14.07 -14.30
N ASN A 249 6.05 13.97 -15.32
CA ASN A 249 5.02 14.96 -15.61
C ASN A 249 3.75 14.80 -14.76
N LYS A 250 3.72 13.89 -13.79
CA LYS A 250 2.59 13.65 -12.89
C LYS A 250 3.07 13.79 -11.46
N GLN A 251 2.26 14.42 -10.62
CA GLN A 251 2.56 14.61 -9.20
C GLN A 251 1.30 14.37 -8.36
N VAL A 252 1.51 14.05 -7.09
CA VAL A 252 0.44 14.01 -6.09
C VAL A 252 0.71 15.02 -5.00
N LEU A 253 -0.30 15.84 -4.73
CA LEU A 253 -0.34 16.76 -3.60
C LEU A 253 -1.03 16.07 -2.44
N TYR A 254 -0.47 16.19 -1.23
CA TYR A 254 -1.14 15.78 0.00
C TYR A 254 -1.37 16.96 0.93
N ALA A 255 -2.57 17.01 1.50
CA ALA A 255 -2.86 17.80 2.69
C ALA A 255 -2.65 16.92 3.92
N ARG A 256 -1.79 17.38 4.84
CA ARG A 256 -1.50 16.71 6.11
C ARG A 256 -1.98 17.52 7.29
N ASP A 257 -2.53 16.84 8.29
CA ASP A 257 -2.81 17.46 9.58
C ASP A 257 -1.53 17.66 10.42
N ARG A 258 -1.68 18.29 11.59
CA ARG A 258 -0.60 18.49 12.56
C ARG A 258 0.10 17.20 13.05
N HIS A 259 -0.50 16.04 12.84
CA HIS A 259 0.06 14.74 13.20
C HIS A 259 0.76 14.07 12.00
N GLY A 260 0.81 14.74 10.84
CA GLY A 260 1.37 14.21 9.60
C GLY A 260 0.44 13.24 8.86
N SER A 261 -0.81 13.10 9.31
CA SER A 261 -1.78 12.22 8.66
C SER A 261 -2.32 12.86 7.39
N VAL A 262 -2.31 12.12 6.29
CA VAL A 262 -2.93 12.56 5.03
C VAL A 262 -4.43 12.61 5.19
N VAL A 263 -5.03 13.79 5.01
CA VAL A 263 -6.48 14.01 5.13
C VAL A 263 -7.15 14.22 3.77
N ALA A 264 -6.40 14.68 2.78
CA ALA A 264 -6.86 14.85 1.41
C ALA A 264 -5.68 14.80 0.43
N ARG A 265 -5.98 14.57 -0.85
CA ARG A 265 -4.99 14.50 -1.92
C ARG A 265 -5.53 15.02 -3.24
N GLN A 266 -4.65 15.51 -4.09
CA GLN A 266 -4.97 15.94 -5.45
C GLN A 266 -3.90 15.42 -6.41
N LEU A 267 -4.29 14.96 -7.59
CA LEU A 267 -3.34 14.73 -8.67
C LEU A 267 -3.18 16.03 -9.46
N ILE A 268 -1.96 16.29 -9.91
CA ILE A 268 -1.65 17.34 -10.88
C ILE A 268 -0.75 16.75 -11.97
N ALA A 269 -0.87 17.25 -13.18
CA ALA A 269 -0.02 16.83 -14.29
C ALA A 269 0.34 18.00 -15.20
N LEU A 270 1.40 17.85 -15.98
CA LEU A 270 1.74 18.74 -17.08
C LEU A 270 1.25 18.16 -18.40
N SER A 271 0.45 18.96 -19.12
CA SER A 271 0.01 18.63 -20.48
C SER A 271 1.18 18.69 -21.48
N LYS A 272 0.97 18.16 -22.68
CA LYS A 272 1.96 18.24 -23.77
C LYS A 272 2.29 19.68 -24.20
N VAL A 273 1.46 20.66 -23.83
CA VAL A 273 1.64 22.08 -24.17
C VAL A 273 2.07 22.94 -22.97
N ASP A 274 2.63 22.31 -21.93
CA ASP A 274 3.13 22.97 -20.71
C ASP A 274 2.06 23.68 -19.88
N GLU A 275 0.85 23.12 -19.82
CA GLU A 275 -0.19 23.59 -18.90
C GLU A 275 -0.26 22.72 -17.65
N VAL A 276 -0.49 23.35 -16.50
CA VAL A 276 -0.77 22.66 -15.24
C VAL A 276 -2.23 22.21 -15.25
N VAL A 277 -2.44 20.89 -15.25
CA VAL A 277 -3.75 20.25 -15.19
C VAL A 277 -4.00 19.78 -13.76
N CYS A 278 -5.06 20.28 -13.14
CA CYS A 278 -5.42 20.00 -11.75
C CYS A 278 -6.67 19.11 -11.66
N PHE A 279 -6.53 17.94 -11.05
CA PHE A 279 -7.61 16.96 -10.93
C PHE A 279 -8.40 17.13 -9.62
N ASN A 280 -9.44 16.33 -9.44
CA ASN A 280 -10.28 16.40 -8.24
C ASN A 280 -9.50 16.17 -6.94
N VAL A 281 -9.94 16.86 -5.89
CA VAL A 281 -9.48 16.67 -4.52
C VAL A 281 -10.26 15.51 -3.90
N TYR A 282 -9.53 14.51 -3.41
CA TYR A 282 -10.07 13.35 -2.72
C TYR A 282 -9.75 13.38 -1.21
N PRO A 283 -10.61 12.79 -0.35
CA PRO A 283 -11.89 12.17 -0.71
C PRO A 283 -12.87 13.20 -1.27
N GLU A 284 -13.78 12.79 -2.15
CA GLU A 284 -14.70 13.72 -2.83
C GLU A 284 -15.57 14.52 -1.84
N SER A 285 -15.83 13.92 -0.67
CA SER A 285 -16.48 14.51 0.50
C SER A 285 -15.65 15.56 1.25
N SER A 286 -14.44 15.88 0.79
CA SER A 286 -13.58 16.89 1.41
C SER A 286 -14.32 18.24 1.54
N PRO A 287 -14.29 18.88 2.72
CA PRO A 287 -14.93 20.18 2.94
C PRO A 287 -14.44 21.27 1.99
N THR A 288 -15.31 22.24 1.69
CA THR A 288 -15.00 23.39 0.81
C THR A 288 -13.72 24.13 1.20
N PRO A 289 -13.40 24.37 2.49
CA PRO A 289 -12.14 25.00 2.87
C PRO A 289 -10.88 24.22 2.43
N ILE A 290 -10.91 22.88 2.50
CA ILE A 290 -9.79 22.05 2.02
C ILE A 290 -9.65 22.17 0.50
N LYS A 291 -10.77 22.08 -0.23
CA LYS A 291 -10.76 22.25 -1.69
C LYS A 291 -10.28 23.64 -2.11
N ALA A 292 -10.64 24.68 -1.38
CA ALA A 292 -10.15 26.03 -1.62
C ALA A 292 -8.64 26.15 -1.39
N LEU A 293 -8.09 25.45 -0.40
CA LEU A 293 -6.66 25.41 -0.12
C LEU A 293 -5.86 24.77 -1.28
N PHE A 294 -6.35 23.66 -1.83
CA PHE A 294 -5.77 23.06 -3.05
C PHE A 294 -5.86 24.01 -4.25
N ARG A 295 -6.99 24.68 -4.48
CA ARG A 295 -7.08 25.67 -5.57
C ARG A 295 -6.08 26.82 -5.43
N ALA A 296 -5.87 27.31 -4.21
CA ALA A 296 -4.88 28.34 -3.92
C ALA A 296 -3.46 27.83 -4.19
N TYR A 297 -3.15 26.60 -3.77
CA TYR A 297 -1.90 25.93 -4.11
C TYR A 297 -1.71 25.84 -5.64
N ASP A 298 -2.73 25.40 -6.37
CA ASP A 298 -2.70 25.24 -7.83
C ASP A 298 -2.40 26.57 -8.54
N VAL A 299 -2.99 27.69 -8.09
CA VAL A 299 -2.69 29.03 -8.62
C VAL A 299 -1.23 29.38 -8.34
N ALA A 300 -0.82 29.28 -7.08
CA ALA A 300 0.52 29.68 -6.65
C ALA A 300 1.63 28.84 -7.32
N LEU A 301 1.41 27.53 -7.50
CA LEU A 301 2.36 26.67 -8.18
C LEU A 301 2.47 27.04 -9.67
N ALA A 302 1.35 27.26 -10.36
CA ALA A 302 1.37 27.66 -11.77
C ALA A 302 2.05 29.01 -11.99
N GLU A 303 1.77 29.99 -11.13
CA GLU A 303 2.44 31.29 -11.13
C GLU A 303 3.94 31.15 -10.90
N ALA A 304 4.36 30.35 -9.89
CA ALA A 304 5.76 30.12 -9.60
C ALA A 304 6.51 29.39 -10.73
N LEU A 305 5.81 28.51 -11.46
CA LEU A 305 6.35 27.84 -12.65
C LEU A 305 6.36 28.72 -13.90
N GLY A 306 5.63 29.84 -13.92
CA GLY A 306 5.41 30.63 -15.13
C GLY A 306 4.61 29.90 -16.22
N LEU A 307 3.74 28.98 -15.80
CA LEU A 307 2.93 28.14 -16.69
C LEU A 307 1.45 28.49 -16.57
N ALA A 308 0.71 28.30 -17.66
CA ALA A 308 -0.73 28.45 -17.63
C ALA A 308 -1.37 27.26 -16.90
N ARG A 309 -2.50 27.51 -16.25
CA ARG A 309 -3.38 26.44 -15.78
C ARG A 309 -4.35 26.06 -16.88
N TYR A 310 -4.59 24.77 -17.05
CA TYR A 310 -5.68 24.30 -17.88
C TYR A 310 -7.02 24.66 -17.23
N ILE A 311 -7.90 25.33 -17.98
CA ILE A 311 -9.25 25.70 -17.54
C ILE A 311 -10.24 24.98 -18.45
N PRO A 312 -10.99 23.97 -17.96
CA PRO A 312 -11.99 23.30 -18.77
C PRO A 312 -13.12 24.25 -19.17
N LYS A 313 -13.49 24.24 -20.44
CA LYS A 313 -14.63 25.01 -20.98
C LYS A 313 -15.98 24.37 -20.64
N SER A 314 -15.98 23.07 -20.31
CA SER A 314 -17.18 22.33 -19.92
C SER A 314 -16.86 21.16 -18.99
N HIS A 315 -17.89 20.55 -18.40
CA HIS A 315 -17.73 19.37 -17.55
C HIS A 315 -17.16 18.12 -18.25
N TYR A 316 -17.27 18.07 -19.58
CA TYR A 316 -16.77 16.96 -20.40
C TYR A 316 -15.51 17.33 -21.17
N ASP A 317 -15.01 18.55 -20.97
CA ASP A 317 -13.84 19.04 -21.67
C ASP A 317 -12.58 18.32 -21.16
N ARG A 318 -12.03 17.47 -22.04
CA ARG A 318 -10.76 16.76 -21.86
C ARG A 318 -9.81 17.08 -23.01
N ASP A 319 -9.81 18.33 -23.47
CA ASP A 319 -8.93 18.79 -24.56
C ASP A 319 -7.45 18.87 -24.14
N TYR A 320 -7.12 18.51 -22.88
CA TYR A 320 -5.74 18.31 -22.44
C TYR A 320 -5.22 16.92 -22.85
N GLU A 321 -3.95 16.87 -23.25
CA GLU A 321 -3.25 15.61 -23.47
C GLU A 321 -2.09 15.48 -22.49
N ILE A 322 -2.09 14.42 -21.66
CA ILE A 322 -0.98 14.11 -20.76
C ILE A 322 -0.17 12.95 -21.35
N GLU A 323 1.14 13.15 -21.48
CA GLU A 323 2.01 12.12 -22.03
C GLU A 323 2.28 10.98 -21.04
N HIS A 324 2.41 9.77 -21.57
CA HIS A 324 2.94 8.58 -20.88
C HIS A 324 4.45 8.47 -21.12
N ILE A 325 5.24 8.74 -20.08
CA ILE A 325 6.71 8.83 -20.21
C ILE A 325 7.35 7.45 -20.01
N LEU A 326 7.05 6.79 -18.92
CA LEU A 326 7.49 5.44 -18.57
C LEU A 326 6.29 4.49 -18.39
N SER A 327 5.17 5.04 -17.90
CA SER A 327 3.93 4.30 -17.75
C SER A 327 3.34 3.87 -19.10
N GLU A 328 2.52 2.83 -19.05
CA GLU A 328 1.71 2.29 -20.16
C GLU A 328 0.26 2.75 -20.04
N LYS A 329 -0.27 2.84 -18.81
CA LYS A 329 -1.64 3.28 -18.52
C LYS A 329 -1.72 4.21 -17.32
N TRP A 330 -2.71 5.09 -17.33
CA TRP A 330 -3.00 6.04 -16.26
C TRP A 330 -4.46 6.49 -16.34
N TRP A 331 -5.06 6.72 -15.18
CA TRP A 331 -6.41 7.26 -15.02
C TRP A 331 -6.35 8.65 -14.36
N ASP A 332 -7.06 9.61 -14.95
CA ASP A 332 -6.93 11.05 -14.69
C ASP A 332 -7.81 11.59 -13.53
N ASP A 333 -8.55 10.75 -12.79
CA ASP A 333 -9.37 11.16 -11.62
C ASP A 333 -10.42 12.28 -11.87
N ALA A 334 -10.66 12.62 -13.13
CA ALA A 334 -11.46 13.76 -13.59
C ALA A 334 -10.98 15.14 -13.07
N LEU A 335 -11.34 16.18 -13.82
CA LEU A 335 -10.94 17.55 -13.52
C LEU A 335 -11.62 18.12 -12.27
N MET A 336 -10.89 19.00 -11.58
CA MET A 336 -11.43 19.75 -10.44
C MET A 336 -12.55 20.71 -10.88
N LYS A 337 -13.63 20.75 -10.09
CA LYS A 337 -14.73 21.70 -10.24
C LYS A 337 -14.51 23.01 -9.48
#